data_AF-A0A432JGK0-F1
#
_entry.id   AF-A0A432JGK0-F1
#
_cell.length_a   1.000
_cell.length_b   1.000
_cell.length_c   1.000
_cell.angle_alpha   90.00
_cell.angle_beta   90.00
_cell.angle_gamma   90.00
#
_symmetry.space_group_name_H-M   'P 1'
#
loop_
_entity.id
_entity.type
_entity.pdbx_description
1 polymer ?
#
loop_
_entity_poly.entity_id
_entity_poly.type
_entity_poly.pdbx_seq_one_letter_code
_entity_poly.pdbx_strand_id
1 'polypeptide(L)' 'KSVSKKPAETRMGGGKAAVDYWVAVVKPGKILFEVAGVPHDEAVQALRLASRKLPIPTKTVVRDRLAAAVADGLV' A
#
# COMPACT_ATOMS: atom_id res chain seq x y z
N LYS A 1 0.93 6.91 -10.23
CA LYS A 1 2.03 7.87 -10.48
C LYS A 1 3.12 7.14 -11.27
N SER A 2 3.62 7.71 -12.37
CA SER A 2 4.71 7.10 -13.14
C SER A 2 6.06 7.39 -12.51
N VAL A 3 6.95 6.40 -12.50
CA VAL A 3 8.35 6.52 -12.07
C VAL A 3 9.23 6.20 -13.28
N SER A 4 10.12 7.12 -13.62
CA SER A 4 11.06 7.00 -14.74
C SER A 4 12.44 6.63 -14.24
N LYS A 5 13.15 5.77 -14.98
CA LYS A 5 14.52 5.36 -14.67
C LYS A 5 15.41 5.52 -15.89
N LYS A 6 16.60 6.09 -15.69
CA LYS A 6 17.62 6.14 -16.75
C LYS A 6 18.24 4.77 -16.97
N PRO A 7 18.65 4.44 -18.21
CA PRO A 7 19.45 3.25 -18.48
C PRO A 7 20.72 3.24 -17.63
N ALA A 8 21.14 2.05 -17.22
CA ALA A 8 22.43 1.87 -16.56
C ALA A 8 23.56 2.38 -17.47
N GLU A 9 24.68 2.78 -16.86
CA GLU A 9 25.91 3.17 -17.57
C GLU A 9 25.83 4.50 -18.37
N THR A 10 24.77 5.30 -18.16
CA THR A 10 24.65 6.64 -18.76
C THR A 10 24.93 7.76 -17.75
N ARG A 11 25.51 8.88 -18.22
CA ARG A 11 25.72 10.08 -17.39
C ARG A 11 24.41 10.86 -17.18
N MET A 12 24.42 11.79 -16.22
CA MET A 12 23.32 12.74 -16.00
C MET A 12 23.19 13.76 -17.17
N GLY A 13 22.02 14.39 -17.34
CA GLY A 13 21.69 15.25 -18.50
C GLY A 13 20.84 14.56 -19.59
N GLY A 14 20.51 15.22 -20.70
CA GLY A 14 19.81 14.57 -21.83
C GLY A 14 18.28 14.37 -21.65
N GLY A 15 17.66 15.03 -20.67
CA GLY A 15 16.20 15.03 -20.48
C GLY A 15 15.67 13.95 -19.54
N LYS A 16 14.33 13.85 -19.47
CA LYS A 16 13.61 12.89 -18.63
C LYS A 16 13.64 11.50 -19.28
N ALA A 17 13.93 10.48 -18.50
CA ALA A 17 13.96 9.10 -18.97
C ALA A 17 12.55 8.52 -19.24
N ALA A 18 12.52 7.37 -19.92
CA ALA A 18 11.30 6.61 -20.14
C ALA A 18 10.67 6.13 -18.81
N VAL A 19 9.37 5.85 -18.84
CA VAL A 19 8.64 5.27 -17.70
C VAL A 19 9.11 3.85 -17.47
N ASP A 20 9.51 3.54 -16.24
CA ASP A 20 10.01 2.23 -15.82
C ASP A 20 8.87 1.42 -15.19
N TYR A 21 8.20 2.01 -14.19
CA TYR A 21 7.06 1.37 -13.52
C TYR A 21 6.06 2.39 -12.97
N TRP A 22 4.93 1.86 -12.50
CA TRP A 22 3.85 2.62 -11.91
C TRP A 22 3.80 2.36 -10.41
N VAL A 23 3.49 3.42 -9.66
CA VAL A 23 3.32 3.34 -8.21
C VAL A 23 1.98 3.92 -7.77
N ALA A 24 1.41 3.30 -6.74
CA ALA A 24 0.37 3.89 -5.92
C ALA A 24 1.01 4.74 -4.81
N VAL A 25 0.55 5.98 -4.65
CA VAL A 25 1.02 6.85 -3.56
C VAL A 25 0.20 6.53 -2.32
N VAL A 26 0.86 5.92 -1.33
CA VAL A 26 0.24 5.51 -0.06
C VAL A 26 0.75 6.43 1.06
N LYS A 27 -0.17 6.94 1.87
CA LYS A 27 0.13 7.68 3.11
C LYS A 27 -0.32 6.84 4.32
N PRO A 28 0.25 7.07 5.52
CA PRO A 28 -0.21 6.42 6.75
C PRO A 28 -1.72 6.61 6.95
N GLY A 29 -2.37 5.59 7.53
CA GLY A 29 -3.82 5.58 7.76
C GLY A 29 -4.67 5.16 6.56
N LYS A 30 -4.09 5.01 5.36
CA LYS A 30 -4.82 4.58 4.17
C LYS A 30 -5.16 3.08 4.21
N ILE A 31 -6.42 2.74 3.96
CA ILE A 31 -6.85 1.36 3.72
C ILE A 31 -6.35 0.92 2.33
N LEU A 32 -5.59 -0.18 2.29
CA LEU A 32 -4.99 -0.73 1.08
C LEU A 32 -5.83 -1.83 0.43
N PHE A 33 -6.36 -2.72 1.27
CA PHE A 33 -7.13 -3.89 0.85
C PHE A 33 -8.30 -4.09 1.80
N GLU A 34 -9.42 -4.55 1.25
CA GLU A 34 -10.60 -4.98 1.99
C GLU A 34 -10.98 -6.39 1.53
N VAL A 35 -11.40 -7.23 2.47
CA VAL A 35 -11.79 -8.62 2.23
C VAL A 35 -13.12 -8.87 2.93
N ALA A 36 -14.03 -9.56 2.26
CA ALA A 36 -15.34 -9.96 2.79
C ALA A 36 -15.72 -11.34 2.22
N GLY A 37 -16.68 -12.01 2.86
CA GLY A 37 -17.19 -13.31 2.40
C GLY A 37 -16.34 -14.52 2.79
N VAL A 38 -15.42 -14.37 3.73
CA VAL A 38 -14.59 -15.45 4.29
C VAL A 38 -14.60 -15.39 5.81
N PRO A 39 -14.31 -16.51 6.51
CA PRO A 39 -14.10 -16.52 7.96
C PRO A 39 -13.04 -15.52 8.43
N HIS A 40 -13.22 -14.96 9.62
CA HIS A 40 -12.38 -13.89 10.15
C HIS A 40 -10.90 -14.30 10.31
N ASP A 41 -10.65 -15.51 10.80
CA ASP A 41 -9.32 -16.08 10.93
C ASP A 41 -8.61 -16.19 9.58
N GLU A 42 -9.31 -16.64 8.54
CA GLU A 42 -8.78 -16.74 7.18
C GLU A 42 -8.46 -15.35 6.61
N ALA A 43 -9.36 -14.36 6.79
CA ALA A 43 -9.10 -12.97 6.39
C ALA A 43 -7.85 -12.39 7.06
N VAL A 44 -7.69 -12.62 8.37
CA VAL A 44 -6.53 -12.14 9.13
C VAL A 44 -5.23 -12.80 8.64
N GLN A 45 -5.23 -14.10 8.38
CA GLN A 45 -4.05 -14.79 7.86
C GLN A 45 -3.70 -14.31 6.44
N ALA A 46 -4.68 -14.16 5.57
CA ALA A 46 -4.48 -13.64 4.21
C ALA A 46 -3.85 -12.24 4.23
N LEU A 47 -4.39 -11.32 5.04
CA LEU A 47 -3.85 -9.97 5.18
C LEU A 47 -2.46 -9.95 5.83
N ARG A 48 -2.18 -10.88 6.76
CA ARG A 48 -0.85 -11.06 7.34
C ARG A 48 0.18 -11.58 6.32
N LEU A 49 -0.22 -12.42 5.38
CA LEU A 49 0.65 -12.87 4.30
C LEU A 49 0.89 -11.75 3.28
N ALA A 50 -0.15 -10.98 2.96
CA ALA A 50 -0.06 -9.82 2.09
C ALA A 50 0.90 -8.75 2.64
N SER A 51 0.86 -8.48 3.95
CA SER A 51 1.73 -7.47 4.58
C SER A 51 3.23 -7.77 4.39
N ARG A 52 3.62 -9.05 4.36
CA ARG A 52 5.02 -9.48 4.13
C ARG A 52 5.51 -9.21 2.71
N LYS A 53 4.61 -8.86 1.79
CA LYS A 53 4.95 -8.49 0.40
C LYS A 53 5.00 -6.97 0.20
N LEU A 54 4.63 -6.20 1.21
CA LEU A 54 4.62 -4.75 1.14
C LEU A 54 5.91 -4.17 1.76
N PRO A 55 6.43 -3.07 1.22
CA PRO A 55 7.63 -2.41 1.74
C PRO A 55 7.35 -1.50 2.96
N ILE A 56 6.19 -1.64 3.59
CA ILE A 56 5.73 -0.79 4.71
C ILE A 56 5.06 -1.62 5.79
N PRO A 57 5.13 -1.21 7.07
CA PRO A 57 4.35 -1.84 8.13
C PRO A 57 2.85 -1.57 7.92
N THR A 58 2.03 -2.60 8.14
CA THR A 58 0.57 -2.51 8.01
C THR A 58 -0.12 -3.04 9.25
N LYS A 59 -1.33 -2.54 9.52
CA LYS A 59 -2.20 -3.01 10.59
C LYS A 59 -3.49 -3.57 10.01
N THR A 60 -3.87 -4.77 10.43
CA THR A 60 -5.20 -5.33 10.12
C THR A 60 -6.25 -4.67 11.00
N VAL A 61 -7.36 -4.27 10.40
CA VAL A 61 -8.47 -3.58 11.06
C VAL A 61 -9.79 -4.25 10.66
N VAL A 62 -10.75 -4.26 11.58
CA VAL A 62 -12.12 -4.72 11.32
C VAL A 62 -13.00 -3.49 11.16
N ARG A 63 -13.93 -3.53 10.19
CA ARG A 63 -14.78 -2.40 9.80
C ARG A 63 -15.48 -1.75 10.99
N ASP A 64 -16.03 -2.55 11.90
CA ASP A 64 -16.78 -2.05 13.07
C ASP A 64 -15.90 -1.24 14.04
N ARG A 65 -14.63 -1.63 14.23
CA ARG A 65 -13.68 -0.86 15.05
C ARG A 65 -13.14 0.38 14.34
N LEU A 66 -13.21 0.41 13.01
CA LEU A 66 -12.75 1.55 12.22
C LEU A 66 -13.74 2.72 12.29
N ALA A 67 -15.05 2.43 12.26
CA ALA A 67 -16.08 3.45 12.36
C ALA A 67 -15.98 4.26 13.67
N ALA A 68 -15.70 3.57 14.79
CA ALA A 68 -15.45 4.23 16.08
C ALA A 68 -14.16 5.07 16.07
N ALA A 69 -13.04 4.51 15.57
CA ALA A 69 -11.76 5.23 15.56
C ALA A 69 -11.71 6.46 14.63
N VAL A 70 -12.47 6.42 13.53
CA VAL A 70 -12.66 7.58 12.62
C VAL A 70 -13.57 8.63 13.27
N ALA A 71 -14.62 8.21 13.99
CA ALA A 71 -15.46 9.12 14.77
C ALA A 71 -14.68 9.83 15.88
N ASP A 72 -13.69 9.16 16.47
CA ASP A 72 -12.84 9.67 17.54
C ASP A 72 -11.60 10.47 17.04
N GLY A 73 -11.44 10.66 15.73
CA GLY A 73 -10.35 11.46 15.15
C GLY A 73 -8.93 10.88 15.32
N LEU A 74 -8.84 9.57 15.61
CA LEU A 74 -7.58 8.86 15.83
C LEU A 74 -6.98 8.28 14.52
N VAL A 75 -7.66 8.47 13.38
CA VAL A 75 -7.24 8.07 12.03
C VAL A 75 -7.52 9.17 11.02
#